data_AF-A0A0C9LL19-F1
#
_entry.id   AF-A0A0C9LL19-F1
#
_cell.length_a   1.000
_cell.length_b   1.000
_cell.length_c   1.000
_cell.angle_alpha   90.00
_cell.angle_beta   90.00
_cell.angle_gamma   90.00
#
_symmetry.space_group_name_H-M   'P 1'
#
loop_
_entity.id
_entity.type
_entity.pdbx_description
1 polymer ?
#
loop_
_entity_poly.entity_id
_entity_poly.type
_entity_poly.pdbx_seq_one_letter_code
_entity_poly.pdbx_strand_id
1 'polypeptide(L)'
;MPRHSENGPDLGPLGFHGKDRWEGHAWVEAGGYILDITADQFGASPVIVVPVGDERYSPGDLDTALPVHIANRIKAVDAIWPLWLACHDQAMGR
;
A
#
# COMPACT_ATOMS: atom_id res chain seq x y z
N MET A 1 -4.78 5.21 16.58
CA MET A 1 -5.59 4.60 15.51
C MET A 1 -5.37 5.43 14.26
N PRO A 2 -5.41 4.83 13.07
CA PRO A 2 -5.19 5.51 11.80
C PRO A 2 -6.17 6.67 11.66
N ARG A 3 -5.69 7.81 11.17
CA ARG A 3 -6.49 9.01 10.87
C ARG A 3 -6.06 9.58 9.53
N HIS A 4 -7.00 10.19 8.80
CA HIS A 4 -6.71 10.85 7.51
C HIS A 4 -5.88 12.12 7.64
N SER A 5 -6.01 12.79 8.78
CA SER A 5 -5.30 14.01 9.14
C SER A 5 -5.17 14.03 10.66
N GLU A 6 -4.30 14.89 11.17
CA GLU A 6 -4.07 15.02 12.63
C GLU A 6 -5.38 15.19 13.42
N ASN A 7 -6.38 15.85 12.83
CA ASN A 7 -7.69 16.13 13.42
C ASN A 7 -8.85 15.32 12.81
N GLY A 8 -8.56 14.33 11.96
CA GLY A 8 -9.57 13.50 11.31
C GLY A 8 -10.18 12.43 12.24
N PRO A 9 -11.32 11.84 11.86
CA PRO A 9 -11.91 10.72 12.60
C PRO A 9 -10.98 9.49 12.57
N ASP A 10 -11.07 8.67 13.61
CA ASP A 10 -10.41 7.37 13.65
C ASP A 10 -11.02 6.43 12.58
N LEU A 11 -10.16 5.75 11.84
CA LEU A 11 -10.57 4.85 10.75
C LEU A 11 -10.81 3.41 11.20
N GLY A 12 -10.70 3.14 12.50
CA GLY A 12 -10.77 1.79 13.04
C GLY A 12 -9.47 1.00 12.80
N PRO A 13 -9.50 -0.34 12.95
CA PRO A 13 -8.33 -1.21 12.89
C PRO A 13 -7.93 -1.52 11.44
N LEU A 14 -7.56 -0.50 10.67
CA LEU A 14 -7.17 -0.62 9.26
C LEU A 14 -5.67 -0.32 9.07
N GLY A 15 -5.07 -0.86 8.02
CA GLY A 15 -3.67 -0.61 7.67
C GLY A 15 -2.73 -1.65 8.29
N PHE A 16 -1.61 -1.19 8.85
CA PHE A 16 -0.61 -2.03 9.50
C PHE A 16 -0.66 -1.88 11.01
N HIS A 17 -0.74 -3.00 11.73
CA HIS A 17 -0.61 -3.04 13.18
C HIS A 17 0.87 -3.07 13.55
N GLY A 18 1.39 -1.88 13.86
CA GLY A 18 2.73 -1.71 14.41
C GLY A 18 2.81 -2.22 15.85
N LYS A 19 3.77 -1.67 16.62
CA LYS A 19 4.07 -2.17 17.97
C LYS A 19 2.86 -2.14 18.92
N ASP A 20 2.14 -1.01 18.96
CA ASP A 20 1.10 -0.77 19.96
C ASP A 20 -0.21 -0.20 19.38
N ARG A 21 -0.27 -0.01 18.05
CA ARG A 21 -1.44 0.59 17.39
C ARG A 21 -1.53 0.25 15.91
N TRP A 22 -2.74 0.43 15.39
CA TRP A 22 -3.02 0.50 13.96
C TRP A 22 -2.53 1.82 13.35
N GLU A 23 -1.84 1.71 12.23
CA GLU A 23 -1.27 2.78 11.43
C GLU A 23 -1.87 2.77 10.03
N GLY A 24 -2.22 3.95 9.51
CA GLY A 24 -2.70 4.09 8.15
C GLY A 24 -1.57 3.77 7.19
N HIS A 25 -1.65 2.64 6.51
CA HIS A 25 -0.55 2.11 5.71
C HIS A 25 -1.04 1.32 4.51
N ALA A 26 -0.21 1.26 3.46
CA ALA A 26 -0.48 0.52 2.24
C ALA A 26 0.64 -0.49 1.96
N TRP A 27 0.26 -1.64 1.40
CA TRP A 27 1.14 -2.73 0.99
C TRP A 27 0.78 -3.19 -0.42
N VAL A 28 1.56 -4.13 -0.95
CA VAL A 28 1.25 -4.82 -2.20
C VAL A 28 0.84 -6.26 -1.90
N GLU A 29 -0.25 -6.73 -2.53
CA GLU A 29 -0.57 -8.16 -2.56
C GLU A 29 -0.20 -8.76 -3.91
N ALA A 30 0.64 -9.80 -3.89
CA ALA A 30 1.05 -10.51 -5.09
C ALA A 30 1.30 -12.00 -4.81
N GLY A 31 0.76 -12.87 -5.65
CA GLY A 31 1.00 -14.32 -5.55
C GLY A 31 0.56 -14.96 -4.22
N GLY A 32 -0.44 -14.40 -3.54
CA GLY A 32 -0.89 -14.87 -2.23
C GLY A 32 -0.06 -14.37 -1.04
N TYR A 33 0.83 -13.40 -1.27
CA TYR A 33 1.65 -12.75 -0.25
C TYR A 33 1.33 -11.26 -0.13
N ILE A 34 1.49 -10.74 1.08
CA ILE A 34 1.65 -9.34 1.40
C ILE A 34 3.13 -9.00 1.34
N LEU A 35 3.47 -7.98 0.55
CA LEU A 35 4.80 -7.39 0.42
C LEU A 35 4.73 -5.96 0.95
N ASP A 36 5.48 -5.70 2.01
CA ASP A 36 5.58 -4.39 2.62
C ASP A 36 7.05 -4.00 2.75
N ILE A 37 7.43 -2.92 2.06
CA ILE A 37 8.81 -2.41 2.00
C ILE A 37 8.95 -1.08 2.76
N THR A 38 7.91 -0.66 3.48
CA THR A 38 7.84 0.64 4.14
C THR A 38 7.28 0.54 5.57
N ALA A 39 7.03 -0.67 6.09
CA ALA A 39 6.61 -0.88 7.48
C ALA A 39 7.68 -0.49 8.52
N ASP A 40 8.94 -0.33 8.11
CA ASP A 40 10.02 0.18 8.96
C ASP A 40 9.76 1.61 9.46
N GLN A 41 8.94 2.40 8.76
CA GLN A 41 8.46 3.69 9.27
C GLN A 41 7.70 3.57 10.60
N PHE A 42 7.20 2.37 10.93
CA PHE A 42 6.53 2.02 12.18
C PHE A 42 7.37 1.14 13.10
N GLY A 43 8.68 1.01 12.80
CA GLY A 43 9.63 0.22 13.60
C GLY A 43 9.63 -1.28 13.32
N ALA A 44 9.03 -1.73 12.21
CA ALA A 44 9.10 -3.11 11.76
C ALA A 44 10.36 -3.39 10.92
N SER A 45 10.48 -4.61 10.39
CA SER A 45 11.56 -4.95 9.45
C SER A 45 11.47 -4.12 8.16
N PRO A 46 12.61 -3.75 7.53
CA PRO A 46 12.63 -3.00 6.26
C PRO A 46 11.89 -3.65 5.10
N VAL A 47 11.82 -4.99 5.09
CA VAL A 47 11.04 -5.75 4.13
C VAL A 47 10.30 -6.84 4.89
N ILE A 48 8.98 -6.90 4.69
CA ILE A 48 8.10 -7.95 5.21
C ILE A 48 7.48 -8.66 4.00
N VAL A 49 7.59 -9.98 3.99
CA VAL A 49 6.89 -10.85 3.04
C VAL A 49 6.20 -11.93 3.86
N VAL A 50 4.87 -11.92 3.85
CA VAL A 50 4.04 -12.86 4.62
C VAL A 50 2.82 -13.30 3.82
N PRO A 51 2.19 -14.44 4.13
CA PRO A 51 0.95 -14.84 3.47
C PRO A 51 -0.16 -13.80 3.67
N VAL A 52 -1.06 -13.70 2.69
CA VAL A 52 -2.32 -12.95 2.87
C VAL A 52 -3.10 -13.50 4.07
N GLY A 53 -3.64 -12.61 4.90
CA GLY A 53 -4.33 -12.95 6.15
C GLY A 53 -3.47 -12.83 7.41
N ASP A 54 -2.22 -12.39 7.30
CA ASP A 54 -1.40 -12.01 8.47
C ASP A 54 -2.13 -10.94 9.29
N GLU A 55 -2.32 -11.20 10.59
CA GLU A 55 -3.14 -10.38 11.50
C GLU A 55 -2.61 -8.95 11.69
N ARG A 56 -1.35 -8.69 11.29
CA ARG A 56 -0.79 -7.34 11.32
C ARG A 56 -1.34 -6.46 10.20
N TYR A 57 -2.06 -7.00 9.24
CA TYR A 57 -2.59 -6.24 8.11
C TYR A 57 -4.11 -6.33 8.07
N SER A 58 -4.76 -5.18 7.91
CA SER A 58 -6.21 -5.11 7.77
C SER A 58 -6.60 -4.20 6.61
N PRO A 59 -7.19 -4.73 5.53
CA PRO A 59 -7.55 -3.97 4.34
C PRO A 59 -8.70 -3.01 4.63
N GLY A 60 -8.61 -1.82 4.04
CA GLY A 60 -9.74 -0.88 3.96
C GLY A 60 -10.29 -0.84 2.54
N ASP A 61 -11.61 -0.95 2.40
CA ASP A 61 -12.29 -0.97 1.09
C ASP A 61 -12.55 0.45 0.53
N LEU A 62 -12.30 1.47 1.33
CA LEU A 62 -12.56 2.87 0.97
C LEU A 62 -11.26 3.58 0.61
N ASP A 63 -11.15 4.04 -0.63
CA ASP A 63 -10.13 5.00 -1.01
C ASP A 63 -10.52 6.39 -0.52
N THR A 64 -9.80 6.85 0.49
CA THR A 64 -10.11 8.12 1.16
C THR A 64 -9.28 9.28 0.65
N ALA A 65 -8.49 9.09 -0.41
CA ALA A 65 -7.77 10.19 -1.03
C ALA A 65 -8.77 11.18 -1.65
N LEU A 66 -8.42 12.47 -1.67
CA LEU A 66 -9.24 13.46 -2.35
C LEU A 66 -9.39 13.09 -3.84
N PRO A 67 -10.55 13.35 -4.47
CA PRO A 67 -10.79 12.97 -5.87
C PRO A 67 -9.72 13.45 -6.85
N VAL A 68 -9.11 14.62 -6.58
CA VAL A 68 -8.00 15.14 -7.38
C VAL A 68 -6.74 14.27 -7.29
N HIS A 69 -6.42 13.71 -6.12
CA HIS A 69 -5.29 12.81 -5.94
C HIS A 69 -5.55 11.45 -6.58
N ILE A 70 -6.79 10.96 -6.50
CA ILE A 70 -7.25 9.77 -7.23
C ILE A 70 -7.07 9.95 -8.74
N ALA A 71 -7.57 11.06 -9.29
CA ALA A 71 -7.47 11.34 -10.71
C ALA A 71 -6.00 11.49 -11.17
N ASN A 72 -5.16 12.14 -10.35
CA ASN A 72 -3.75 12.37 -10.69
C ASN A 72 -2.93 11.08 -10.70
N ARG A 73 -3.11 10.18 -9.72
CA ARG A 73 -2.37 8.91 -9.71
C ARG A 73 -2.79 7.98 -10.86
N ILE A 74 -4.08 7.97 -11.23
CA ILE A 74 -4.56 7.21 -12.40
C ILE A 74 -3.86 7.71 -13.66
N LYS A 75 -3.87 9.03 -13.90
CA LYS A 75 -3.16 9.63 -15.04
C LYS A 75 -1.67 9.31 -15.05
N ALA A 76 -1.03 9.32 -13.88
CA ALA A 76 0.39 8.99 -13.77
C ALA A 76 0.66 7.52 -14.12
N VAL A 77 -0.16 6.59 -13.62
CA VAL A 77 -0.05 5.16 -13.95
C VAL A 77 -0.30 4.94 -15.43
N ASP A 78 -1.36 5.51 -16.01
CA ASP A 78 -1.67 5.38 -17.44
C ASP A 78 -0.52 5.85 -18.34
N ALA A 79 0.22 6.89 -17.91
CA ALA A 79 1.37 7.40 -18.65
C ALA A 79 2.64 6.53 -18.50
N ILE A 80 2.90 5.97 -17.32
CA ILE A 80 4.14 5.25 -17.01
C ILE A 80 4.02 3.75 -17.34
N TRP A 81 2.85 3.16 -17.13
CA TRP A 81 2.65 1.71 -17.21
C TRP A 81 3.00 1.10 -18.57
N PRO A 82 2.62 1.68 -19.72
CA PRO A 82 3.00 1.13 -21.02
C PRO A 82 4.53 1.14 -21.25
N LEU A 83 5.23 2.15 -20.73
CA LEU A 83 6.68 2.26 -20.85
C LEU A 83 7.39 1.20 -19.98
N TRP A 84 6.86 0.97 -18.78
CA TRP A 84 7.37 -0.07 -17.89
C TRP A 84 7.22 -1.46 -18.51
N LEU A 85 6.04 -1.77 -19.08
CA LEU A 85 5.80 -3.05 -19.77
C LEU A 85 6.74 -3.24 -20.95
N ALA A 86 6.91 -2.22 -21.79
CA ALA A 86 7.82 -2.30 -22.93
C ALA A 86 9.28 -2.57 -22.49
N CYS A 87 9.73 -1.93 -21.39
CA CYS A 87 11.05 -2.18 -20.83
C CYS A 87 11.18 -3.60 -20.24
N HIS A 88 10.15 -4.06 -19.52
CA HIS A 88 10.10 -5.40 -18.97
C HIS A 88 10.16 -6.48 -20.07
N ASP A 89 9.37 -6.34 -21.13
CA ASP A 89 9.30 -7.33 -22.21
C ASP A 89 10.61 -7.39 -22.98
N GLN A 90 11.25 -6.24 -23.25
CA GLN A 90 12.61 -6.18 -23.80
C GLN A 90 13.63 -6.88 -22.90
N ALA A 91 13.57 -6.67 -21.58
CA ALA A 91 14.46 -7.32 -20.62
C ALA A 91 14.22 -8.83 -20.52
N MET A 92 12.99 -9.28 -20.78
CA MET A 92 12.59 -10.69 -20.74
C MET A 92 12.63 -11.39 -22.12
N GLY A 93 13.05 -10.69 -23.18
CA GLY A 93 13.14 -11.23 -24.54
C GLY A 93 11.80 -11.66 -25.14
N ARG A 94 10.71 -10.96 -24.77
CA ARG A 94 9.35 -11.18 -25.28
C ARG A 94 8.96 -10.13 -26.31
#